data_AF-A0A917YUG5-F1
#
_entry.id   AF-A0A917YUG5-F1
#
_cell.length_a   1.000
_cell.length_b   1.000
_cell.length_c   1.000
_cell.angle_alpha   90.00
_cell.angle_beta   90.00
_cell.angle_gamma   90.00
#
_symmetry.space_group_name_H-M   'P 1'
#
loop_
_entity.id
_entity.type
_entity.pdbx_description
1 polymer ?
#
loop_
_entity_poly.entity_id
_entity_poly.type
_entity_poly.pdbx_seq_one_letter_code
_entity_poly.pdbx_strand_id
1 'polypeptide(L)'
;MSKLIASALALALLVGCATYHPSEEEWQTMVNDFVKSQQLESIKRITTFKLDSWYPLGEQNLILRTSPSRSYLLTLRGRCPDLDFAQALATDQSISSQLDAKFDAVFVPGKFHVRCPIDSIYPISKEQYKALTSWKSGKQEEAKPAAN
;
A
#
# COMPACT_ATOMS: atom_id res chain seq x y z
N MET A 1 15.26 -31.37 45.10
CA MET A 1 14.63 -31.52 43.77
C MET A 1 13.60 -30.41 43.45
N SER A 2 13.12 -29.61 44.42
CA SER A 2 12.12 -28.53 44.15
C SER A 2 12.70 -27.22 43.59
N LYS A 3 14.02 -27.00 43.62
CA LYS A 3 14.65 -25.77 43.13
C LYS A 3 14.85 -25.72 41.61
N LEU A 4 14.71 -26.86 40.91
CA LEU A 4 14.90 -26.93 39.46
C LEU A 4 13.62 -26.58 38.67
N ILE A 5 12.45 -26.62 39.30
CA ILE A 5 11.17 -26.32 38.64
C ILE A 5 10.95 -24.81 38.53
N ALA A 6 11.43 -24.03 39.51
CA ALA A 6 11.26 -22.58 39.55
C ALA A 6 12.04 -21.83 38.46
N SER A 7 13.08 -22.44 37.87
CA SER A 7 13.90 -21.80 36.84
C SER A 7 13.38 -22.01 35.42
N ALA A 8 12.50 -23.00 35.19
CA ALA A 8 11.96 -23.30 33.87
C ALA A 8 10.76 -22.41 33.48
N LEU A 9 10.05 -21.84 34.47
CA LEU A 9 8.87 -21.00 34.23
C LEU A 9 9.21 -19.55 33.84
N ALA A 10 10.46 -19.11 34.05
CA ALA A 10 10.90 -17.75 33.75
C ALA A 10 11.28 -17.50 32.28
N LEU A 11 11.46 -18.56 31.46
CA LEU A 11 11.86 -18.41 30.05
C LEU A 11 10.69 -18.28 29.06
N ALA A 12 9.44 -18.45 29.49
CA ALA A 12 8.27 -18.47 28.59
C ALA A 12 7.67 -17.07 28.26
N LEU A 13 8.22 -15.98 28.79
CA LEU A 13 7.63 -14.63 28.66
C LEU A 13 8.29 -13.73 27.61
N LEU A 14 9.22 -14.24 26.81
CA LEU A 14 9.88 -13.48 25.73
C LEU A 14 9.30 -13.86 24.35
N VAL A 15 7.98 -13.83 24.19
CA VAL A 15 7.39 -13.74 22.84
C VAL A 15 7.41 -12.26 22.46
N GLY A 16 8.54 -11.82 21.90
CA GLY A 16 8.65 -10.46 21.37
C GLY A 16 7.66 -10.25 20.23
N CYS A 17 6.94 -9.13 20.23
CA CYS A 17 6.16 -8.69 19.07
C CYS A 17 7.13 -8.42 17.92
N ALA A 18 7.41 -9.42 17.09
CA ALA A 18 8.08 -9.18 15.82
C ALA A 18 7.13 -8.37 14.95
N THR A 19 7.52 -7.13 14.62
CA THR A 19 6.78 -6.33 13.65
C THR A 19 6.86 -7.05 12.31
N TYR A 20 5.73 -7.54 11.82
CA TYR A 20 5.67 -8.19 10.52
C TYR A 20 5.81 -7.14 9.43
N HIS A 21 6.86 -7.26 8.63
CA HIS A 21 7.10 -6.44 7.46
C HIS A 21 7.02 -7.37 6.25
N PRO A 22 5.92 -7.32 5.47
CA PRO A 22 5.81 -8.12 4.25
C PRO A 22 6.96 -7.80 3.30
N SER A 23 7.47 -8.81 2.63
CA SER A 23 8.30 -8.64 1.44
C SER A 23 7.51 -7.99 0.31
N GLU A 24 8.21 -7.48 -0.70
CA GLU A 24 7.54 -6.85 -1.86
C GLU A 24 6.60 -7.80 -2.60
N GLU A 25 6.99 -9.07 -2.74
CA GLU A 25 6.17 -10.09 -3.39
C GLU A 25 4.90 -10.40 -2.59
N GLU A 26 4.99 -10.38 -1.26
CA GLU A 26 3.83 -10.52 -0.37
C GLU A 26 2.91 -9.30 -0.48
N TRP A 27 3.45 -8.07 -0.52
CA TRP A 27 2.65 -6.86 -0.75
C TRP A 27 1.89 -6.91 -2.08
N GLN A 28 2.58 -7.32 -3.14
CA GLN A 28 1.97 -7.52 -4.46
C GLN A 28 0.81 -8.51 -4.40
N THR A 29 1.03 -9.67 -3.78
CA THR A 29 0.00 -10.70 -3.62
C THR A 29 -1.20 -10.17 -2.84
N MET A 30 -0.97 -9.51 -1.69
CA MET A 30 -2.03 -8.96 -0.85
C MET A 30 -2.89 -7.91 -1.58
N VAL A 31 -2.24 -7.01 -2.33
CA VAL A 31 -2.96 -5.99 -3.13
C VAL A 31 -3.75 -6.65 -4.26
N ASN A 32 -3.17 -7.63 -4.96
CA ASN A 32 -3.85 -8.36 -6.03
C ASN A 32 -5.08 -9.14 -5.51
N ASP A 33 -4.96 -9.76 -4.35
CA ASP A 33 -6.08 -10.48 -3.72
C ASP A 33 -7.17 -9.53 -3.22
N PHE A 34 -6.80 -8.34 -2.76
CA PHE A 34 -7.76 -7.30 -2.44
C PHE A 34 -8.50 -6.78 -3.67
N VAL A 35 -7.79 -6.50 -4.76
CA VAL A 35 -8.39 -6.11 -6.05
C VAL A 35 -9.43 -7.15 -6.48
N LYS A 36 -9.08 -8.45 -6.42
CA LYS A 36 -9.98 -9.55 -6.79
C LYS A 36 -11.17 -9.68 -5.85
N SER A 37 -10.93 -9.72 -4.54
CA SER A 37 -11.98 -9.96 -3.54
C SER A 37 -12.98 -8.81 -3.45
N GLN A 38 -12.51 -7.57 -3.61
CA GLN A 38 -13.35 -6.37 -3.66
C GLN A 38 -13.93 -6.10 -5.05
N GLN A 39 -13.60 -6.94 -6.05
CA GLN A 39 -14.06 -6.83 -7.43
C GLN A 39 -13.80 -5.42 -8.01
N LEU A 40 -12.60 -4.88 -7.75
CA LEU A 40 -12.27 -3.53 -8.20
C LEU A 40 -12.16 -3.50 -9.72
N GLU A 41 -12.91 -2.60 -10.34
CA GLU A 41 -12.83 -2.35 -11.77
C GLU A 41 -11.76 -1.31 -12.08
N SER A 42 -10.82 -1.67 -12.96
CA SER A 42 -9.81 -0.74 -13.42
C SER A 42 -10.40 0.28 -14.39
N ILE A 43 -10.03 1.54 -14.24
CA ILE A 43 -10.29 2.59 -15.24
C ILE A 43 -9.04 2.85 -16.06
N LYS A 44 -9.23 3.35 -17.28
CA LYS A 44 -8.11 3.71 -18.16
C LYS A 44 -7.44 5.02 -17.74
N ARG A 45 -8.21 5.95 -17.18
CA ARG A 45 -7.79 7.35 -17.01
C ARG A 45 -8.51 8.03 -15.86
N ILE A 46 -7.76 8.83 -15.10
CA ILE A 46 -8.33 9.86 -14.21
C ILE A 46 -8.45 11.16 -15.01
N THR A 47 -9.67 11.68 -15.15
CA THR A 47 -9.91 13.00 -15.76
C THR A 47 -9.81 14.12 -14.72
N THR A 48 -9.42 15.31 -15.16
CA THR A 48 -9.24 16.48 -14.27
C THR A 48 -8.29 16.15 -13.10
N PHE A 49 -7.21 15.46 -13.44
CA PHE A 49 -6.22 15.02 -12.48
C PHE A 49 -5.51 16.22 -11.83
N LYS A 50 -5.45 16.18 -10.50
CA LYS A 50 -4.57 17.00 -9.68
C LYS A 50 -4.17 16.15 -8.49
N LEU A 51 -2.87 15.99 -8.27
CA LEU A 51 -2.37 15.27 -7.11
C LEU A 51 -2.67 16.08 -5.84
N ASP A 52 -3.40 15.47 -4.91
CA ASP A 52 -3.66 16.00 -3.56
C ASP A 52 -2.71 15.37 -2.55
N SER A 53 -2.70 14.03 -2.49
CA SER A 53 -1.87 13.25 -1.58
C SER A 53 -1.65 11.84 -2.12
N TRP A 54 -0.72 11.09 -1.53
CA TRP A 54 -0.43 9.72 -1.91
C TRP A 54 -0.01 8.89 -0.69
N TYR A 55 -0.05 7.56 -0.81
CA TYR A 55 0.35 6.63 0.24
C TYR A 55 0.99 5.37 -0.35
N PRO A 56 2.23 5.02 -0.01
CA PRO A 56 2.90 3.84 -0.56
C PRO A 56 2.34 2.53 0.00
N LEU A 57 2.22 1.51 -0.84
CA LEU A 57 1.76 0.16 -0.52
C LEU A 57 2.73 -0.88 -1.12
N GLY A 58 3.98 -0.86 -0.67
CA GLY A 58 5.07 -1.55 -1.34
C GLY A 58 5.77 -0.65 -2.37
N GLU A 59 6.73 -1.22 -3.07
CA GLU A 59 7.44 -0.58 -4.17
C GLU A 59 6.68 -0.65 -5.50
N GLN A 60 5.66 -1.50 -5.62
CA GLN A 60 4.89 -1.66 -6.86
C GLN A 60 3.43 -1.21 -6.75
N ASN A 61 2.96 -0.76 -5.58
CA ASN A 61 1.63 -0.18 -5.46
C ASN A 61 1.65 1.08 -4.60
N LEU A 62 0.68 1.95 -4.88
CA LEU A 62 0.43 3.12 -4.05
C LEU A 62 -1.03 3.52 -4.16
N ILE A 63 -1.50 4.26 -3.18
CA ILE A 63 -2.75 5.01 -3.28
C ILE A 63 -2.42 6.43 -3.73
N LEU A 64 -3.17 6.92 -4.72
CA LEU A 64 -3.16 8.30 -5.15
C LEU A 64 -4.51 8.95 -4.83
N ARG A 65 -4.49 10.17 -4.30
CA ARG A 65 -5.69 10.97 -4.04
C ARG A 65 -5.72 12.22 -4.91
N THR A 66 -6.90 12.53 -5.44
CA THR A 66 -7.15 13.78 -6.17
C THR A 66 -8.08 14.75 -5.44
N SER A 67 -8.71 14.28 -4.37
CA SER A 67 -9.46 15.08 -3.41
C SER A 67 -9.71 14.26 -2.14
N PRO A 68 -10.27 14.86 -1.07
CA PRO A 68 -10.62 14.12 0.13
C PRO A 68 -11.53 12.89 -0.09
N SER A 69 -12.39 12.95 -1.11
CA SER A 69 -13.38 11.92 -1.46
C SER A 69 -13.01 11.08 -2.68
N ARG A 70 -11.89 11.36 -3.36
CA ARG A 70 -11.46 10.63 -4.56
C ARG A 70 -10.07 10.06 -4.38
N SER A 71 -10.03 8.74 -4.26
CA SER A 71 -8.82 7.96 -4.08
C SER A 71 -8.76 6.86 -5.13
N TYR A 72 -7.55 6.50 -5.52
CA TYR A 72 -7.26 5.49 -6.53
C TYR A 72 -6.13 4.62 -6.04
N LEU A 73 -6.30 3.30 -6.08
CA LEU A 73 -5.19 2.36 -5.99
C LEU A 73 -4.50 2.29 -7.36
N LEU A 74 -3.19 2.52 -7.37
CA LEU A 74 -2.34 2.37 -8.54
C LEU A 74 -1.46 1.13 -8.37
N THR A 75 -1.41 0.31 -9.41
CA THR A 75 -0.38 -0.73 -9.56
C THR A 75 0.65 -0.25 -10.59
N LEU A 76 1.91 -0.65 -10.39
CA LEU A 76 3.02 -0.30 -11.25
C LEU A 76 3.52 -1.55 -11.98
N ARG A 77 4.01 -1.38 -13.23
CA ARG A 77 4.50 -2.51 -14.04
C ARG A 77 5.70 -3.25 -13.45
N GLY A 78 6.41 -2.61 -12.53
CA GLY A 78 7.60 -3.13 -11.88
C GLY A 78 7.92 -2.30 -10.65
N ARG A 79 8.90 -2.76 -9.87
CA ARG A 79 9.33 -2.09 -8.63
C ARG A 79 9.75 -0.66 -8.92
N CYS A 80 9.25 0.26 -8.10
CA CYS A 80 9.63 1.66 -8.11
C CYS A 80 10.62 1.92 -6.97
N PRO A 81 11.91 2.17 -7.29
CA PRO A 81 12.94 2.33 -6.27
C PRO A 81 12.56 3.38 -5.23
N ASP A 82 12.82 3.06 -3.97
CA ASP A 82 12.61 3.93 -2.79
C ASP A 82 11.17 4.36 -2.51
N LEU A 83 10.18 3.92 -3.31
CA LEU A 83 8.78 4.35 -3.18
C LEU A 83 8.22 4.15 -1.76
N ASP A 84 8.60 3.05 -1.10
CA ASP A 84 8.09 2.71 0.22
C ASP A 84 8.50 3.66 1.34
N PHE A 85 9.64 4.34 1.15
CA PHE A 85 10.26 5.25 2.11
C PHE A 85 10.30 6.70 1.60
N ALA A 86 9.79 6.92 0.38
CA ALA A 86 9.86 8.19 -0.30
C ALA A 86 9.13 9.29 0.49
N GLN A 87 9.74 10.47 0.53
CA GLN A 87 9.15 11.66 1.17
C GLN A 87 8.38 12.53 0.17
N ALA A 88 8.56 12.25 -1.13
CA ALA A 88 7.90 12.94 -2.22
C ALA A 88 7.60 11.96 -3.34
N LEU A 89 6.53 12.26 -4.09
CA LEU A 89 6.16 11.55 -5.29
C LEU A 89 5.78 12.58 -6.34
N ALA A 90 6.21 12.35 -7.57
CA ALA A 90 5.79 13.13 -8.71
C ALA A 90 5.18 12.23 -9.78
N THR A 91 4.27 12.80 -10.55
CA THR A 91 3.66 12.14 -11.70
C THR A 91 4.29 12.67 -12.98
N ASP A 92 4.55 11.78 -13.92
CA ASP A 92 4.97 12.09 -15.27
C ASP A 92 3.81 11.81 -16.22
N GLN A 93 3.03 12.87 -16.48
CA GLN A 93 1.80 12.84 -17.27
C GLN A 93 2.06 13.33 -18.70
N SER A 94 1.51 12.62 -19.67
CA SER A 94 1.52 13.05 -21.07
C SER A 94 0.61 14.26 -21.32
N ILE A 95 -0.46 14.39 -20.53
CA ILE A 95 -1.44 15.49 -20.57
C ILE A 95 -1.62 16.04 -19.16
N SER A 96 -1.43 17.35 -18.96
CA SER A 96 -1.31 17.98 -17.64
C SER A 96 -2.50 17.78 -16.67
N SER A 97 -3.68 17.46 -17.17
CA SER A 97 -4.91 17.29 -16.38
C SER A 97 -5.45 15.86 -16.43
N GLN A 98 -4.64 14.88 -16.83
CA GLN A 98 -5.05 13.49 -17.00
C GLN A 98 -3.95 12.56 -16.49
N LEU A 99 -4.34 11.47 -15.86
CA LEU A 99 -3.41 10.39 -15.53
C LEU A 99 -3.89 9.11 -16.20
N ASP A 100 -3.09 8.62 -17.14
CA ASP A 100 -3.37 7.45 -17.97
C ASP A 100 -2.65 6.20 -17.47
N ALA A 101 -3.43 5.14 -17.26
CA ALA A 101 -2.87 3.81 -17.08
C ALA A 101 -2.04 3.44 -18.32
N LYS A 102 -0.95 2.71 -18.14
CA LYS A 102 -0.06 2.17 -19.19
C LYS A 102 0.80 3.19 -19.93
N PHE A 103 0.44 4.46 -19.96
CA PHE A 103 1.19 5.50 -20.67
C PHE A 103 1.96 6.43 -19.74
N ASP A 104 1.33 6.83 -18.65
CA ASP A 104 1.94 7.72 -17.66
C ASP A 104 2.69 6.92 -16.60
N ALA A 105 3.52 7.64 -15.84
CA ALA A 105 4.36 7.07 -14.80
C ALA A 105 4.30 7.89 -13.52
N VAL A 106 4.72 7.27 -12.42
CA VAL A 106 5.15 7.98 -11.22
C VAL A 106 6.66 7.89 -11.09
N PHE A 107 7.25 8.76 -10.30
CA PHE A 107 8.65 8.65 -9.91
C PHE A 107 8.87 9.27 -8.53
N VAL A 108 9.85 8.73 -7.82
CA VAL A 108 10.36 9.31 -6.58
C VAL A 108 11.41 10.36 -6.95
N PRO A 109 11.22 11.65 -6.58
CA PRO A 109 12.23 12.68 -6.84
C PRO A 109 13.53 12.35 -6.13
N GLY A 110 14.65 12.44 -6.84
CA GLY A 110 15.97 12.12 -6.32
C GLY A 110 17.07 12.37 -7.35
N LYS A 111 18.25 11.78 -7.14
CA LYS A 111 19.39 11.93 -8.04
C LYS A 111 19.13 11.33 -9.43
N PHE A 112 18.33 10.26 -9.50
CA PHE A 112 17.97 9.58 -10.73
C PHE A 112 16.48 9.70 -10.98
N HIS A 113 16.11 10.13 -12.18
CA HIS A 113 14.72 10.18 -12.62
C HIS A 113 14.33 8.82 -13.21
N VAL A 114 13.97 7.88 -12.34
CA VAL A 114 13.50 6.56 -12.75
C VAL A 114 11.98 6.59 -12.90
N ARG A 115 11.51 6.47 -14.14
CA ARG A 115 10.07 6.37 -14.43
C ARG A 115 9.56 4.99 -14.00
N CYS A 116 8.48 4.97 -13.22
CA CYS A 116 7.78 3.77 -12.82
C CYS A 116 6.41 3.74 -13.51
N PRO A 117 6.26 3.04 -14.65
CA PRO A 117 5.03 3.10 -15.45
C PRO A 117 3.83 2.55 -14.69
N ILE A 118 2.72 3.26 -14.76
CA ILE A 118 1.44 2.84 -14.17
C ILE A 118 0.92 1.66 -14.99
N ASP A 119 0.56 0.57 -14.34
CA ASP A 119 -0.09 -0.56 -15.00
C ASP A 119 -1.62 -0.40 -14.98
N SER A 120 -2.20 -0.27 -13.79
CA SER A 120 -3.65 -0.19 -13.59
C SER A 120 -4.03 0.89 -12.58
N ILE A 121 -5.24 1.44 -12.74
CA ILE A 121 -5.84 2.46 -11.88
C ILE A 121 -7.19 1.94 -11.40
N TYR A 122 -7.38 1.81 -10.10
CA TYR A 122 -8.63 1.34 -9.49
C TYR A 122 -9.23 2.45 -8.63
N PRO A 123 -10.40 3.01 -8.94
CA PRO A 123 -11.13 3.86 -8.00
C PRO A 123 -11.42 3.07 -6.73
N ILE A 124 -11.19 3.68 -5.57
CA ILE A 124 -11.44 3.04 -4.27
C ILE A 124 -12.32 3.91 -3.39
N SER A 125 -13.19 3.26 -2.62
CA SER A 125 -14.02 3.91 -1.60
C SER A 125 -13.19 4.37 -0.40
N LYS A 126 -13.82 5.13 0.50
CA LYS A 126 -13.19 5.55 1.76
C LYS A 126 -12.89 4.35 2.67
N GLU A 127 -13.76 3.36 2.67
CA GLU A 127 -13.64 2.12 3.43
C GLU A 127 -12.48 1.28 2.89
N GLN A 128 -12.39 1.16 1.56
CA GLN A 128 -11.28 0.47 0.88
C GLN A 128 -9.94 1.19 1.11
N TYR A 129 -9.92 2.53 1.08
CA TYR A 129 -8.75 3.32 1.47
C TYR A 129 -8.30 3.00 2.90
N LYS A 130 -9.24 2.97 3.86
CA LYS A 130 -8.93 2.66 5.25
C LYS A 130 -8.37 1.24 5.40
N ALA A 131 -8.96 0.27 4.70
CA ALA A 131 -8.53 -1.12 4.72
C ALA A 131 -7.10 -1.29 4.17
N LEU A 132 -6.78 -0.65 3.03
CA LEU A 132 -5.44 -0.71 2.43
C LEU A 132 -4.38 -0.03 3.31
N THR A 133 -4.69 1.12 3.90
CA THR A 133 -3.74 1.90 4.71
C THR A 133 -3.52 1.35 6.13
N SER A 134 -4.47 0.57 6.66
CA SER A 134 -4.30 -0.06 7.97
C SER A 134 -3.21 -1.14 7.96
N TRP A 135 -2.98 -1.79 6.82
CA TRP A 135 -1.95 -2.82 6.65
C TRP A 135 -0.54 -2.30 6.95
N LYS A 136 -0.18 -1.14 6.40
CA LYS A 136 1.14 -0.54 6.61
C LYS A 136 1.27 0.17 7.95
N SER A 137 0.16 0.57 8.56
CA SER A 137 0.15 1.25 9.86
C SER A 137 0.35 0.30 11.06
N GLY A 138 0.54 -1.01 10.83
CA GLY A 138 0.69 -2.01 11.89
C GLY A 138 -0.55 -2.16 12.78
N LYS A 139 -1.66 -1.52 12.43
CA LYS A 139 -2.94 -1.62 13.13
C LYS A 139 -3.75 -2.74 12.49
N GLN A 140 -3.42 -3.98 12.86
CA GLN A 140 -4.41 -5.05 12.77
C GLN A 140 -5.48 -4.75 13.82
N GLU A 141 -6.54 -4.06 13.41
CA GLU A 141 -7.74 -3.90 14.21
C GLU A 141 -8.40 -5.27 14.28
N GLU A 142 -8.23 -5.93 15.43
CA GLU A 142 -8.92 -7.15 15.82
C GLU A 142 -10.39 -7.07 15.39
N ALA A 143 -10.80 -7.92 14.45
CA ALA A 143 -12.20 -8.20 14.22
C ALA A 143 -12.73 -8.86 15.50
N LYS A 144 -13.24 -8.06 16.42
CA LYS A 144 -13.94 -8.51 17.63
C LYS A 144 -15.04 -9.50 17.21
N PRO A 145 -14.96 -10.80 17.58
CA PRO A 145 -16.11 -11.66 17.41
C PRO A 145 -17.21 -11.18 18.36
N ALA A 146 -18.43 -11.03 17.83
CA ALA A 146 -19.61 -10.83 18.64
C ALA A 146 -19.71 -12.01 19.63
N ALA A 147 -19.60 -11.72 20.92
CA ALA A 147 -19.93 -12.67 21.97
C ALA A 147 -21.45 -12.77 22.06
N ASN A 148 -21.94 -14.00 21.97
CA ASN A 148 -23.32 -14.40 22.28
C ASN A 148 -23.65 -14.17 23.76
#